data_AF-A0A1F6KCJ4-F1
#
_entry.id   AF-A0A1F6KCJ4-F1
#
_cell.length_a   1.000
_cell.length_b   1.000
_cell.length_c   1.000
_cell.angle_alpha   90.00
_cell.angle_beta   90.00
_cell.angle_gamma   90.00
#
_symmetry.space_group_name_H-M   'P 1'
#
loop_
_entity.id
_entity.type
_entity.pdbx_description
1 polymer ?
#
loop_
_entity_poly.entity_id
_entity_poly.type
_entity_poly.pdbx_seq_one_letter_code
_entity_poly.pdbx_strand_id
1 'polypeptide(L)'
;MLDITRLSSELGIDRIKMYRFLKFLQGTFFIKLLPRFSKSIDRAVAGGKKVYFTDTGILNAIGKVSEAQVFENAVVNQLSGYGTVSFYNKRNTAEIDAVLDKNTAFEIKLTGTGQYLAKLTKLSVDLGIPQAFVISKKFQERQGFLSPVVF
;
A
#
# COMPACT_ATOMS: atom_id res chain seq x y z
N MET A 1 3.09 9.46 0.27
CA MET A 1 1.75 9.81 0.81
C MET A 1 1.21 10.97 0.00
N LEU A 2 -0.10 11.03 -0.24
CA LEU A 2 -0.69 12.16 -0.97
C LEU A 2 -0.49 13.47 -0.22
N ASP A 3 0.12 14.45 -0.88
CA ASP A 3 0.19 15.82 -0.41
C ASP A 3 -0.81 16.68 -1.19
N ILE A 4 -2.00 16.81 -0.62
CA ILE A 4 -3.10 17.57 -1.24
C ILE A 4 -2.75 19.05 -1.38
N THR A 5 -1.97 19.60 -0.44
CA THR A 5 -1.58 21.02 -0.48
C THR A 5 -0.67 21.27 -1.66
N ARG A 6 0.36 20.43 -1.83
CA ARG A 6 1.29 20.53 -2.95
C ARG A 6 0.58 20.34 -4.29
N LEU A 7 -0.24 19.30 -4.43
CA LEU A 7 -0.98 19.05 -5.67
C LEU A 7 -1.93 20.21 -6.03
N SER A 8 -2.62 20.77 -5.04
CA SER A 8 -3.50 21.93 -5.23
C SER A 8 -2.71 23.14 -5.75
N SER A 9 -1.54 23.40 -5.17
CA SER A 9 -0.66 24.49 -5.57
C SER A 9 -0.08 24.31 -6.98
N GLU A 10 0.40 23.11 -7.31
CA GLU A 10 0.99 22.81 -8.62
C GLU A 10 -0.05 22.83 -9.75
N LEU A 11 -1.29 22.43 -9.47
CA LEU A 11 -2.38 22.39 -10.45
C LEU A 11 -3.22 23.66 -10.50
N GLY A 12 -2.96 24.64 -9.62
CA GLY A 12 -3.71 25.90 -9.58
C GLY A 12 -5.19 25.74 -9.22
N ILE A 13 -5.55 24.67 -8.48
CA ILE A 13 -6.93 24.42 -8.04
C ILE A 13 -7.02 24.38 -6.51
N ASP A 14 -8.18 24.71 -5.96
CA ASP A 14 -8.39 24.64 -4.52
C ASP A 14 -8.42 23.19 -3.99
N ARG A 15 -8.18 23.03 -2.69
CA ARG A 15 -8.12 21.72 -2.03
C ARG A 15 -9.45 20.98 -2.10
N ILE A 16 -10.59 21.67 -2.11
CA ILE A 16 -11.92 21.03 -2.17
C ILE A 16 -12.10 20.38 -3.55
N LYS A 17 -11.73 21.06 -4.63
CA LYS A 17 -11.71 20.49 -5.99
C LYS A 17 -10.76 19.29 -6.08
N MET A 18 -9.56 19.38 -5.48
CA MET A 18 -8.62 18.25 -5.44
C MET A 18 -9.25 17.00 -4.81
N TYR A 19 -9.90 17.15 -3.65
CA TYR A 19 -10.60 16.04 -3.01
C TYR A 19 -11.77 15.50 -3.86
N ARG A 20 -12.50 16.37 -4.56
CA ARG A 20 -13.58 15.95 -5.48
C ARG A 20 -13.03 15.13 -6.64
N PHE A 21 -11.91 15.53 -7.24
CA PHE A 21 -11.28 14.75 -8.32
C PHE A 21 -10.76 13.40 -7.85
N LEU A 22 -10.08 13.35 -6.69
CA LEU A 22 -9.65 12.06 -6.13
C LEU A 22 -10.85 11.15 -5.81
N LYS A 23 -11.95 11.72 -5.29
CA LYS A 23 -13.19 10.96 -5.04
C LYS A 23 -13.82 10.47 -6.33
N PHE A 24 -13.83 11.30 -7.37
CA PHE A 24 -14.31 10.93 -8.70
C PHE A 24 -13.50 9.77 -9.28
N LEU A 25 -12.16 9.89 -9.34
CA LEU A 25 -11.28 8.83 -9.85
C LEU A 25 -11.42 7.52 -9.07
N GLN A 26 -11.61 7.60 -7.76
CA GLN A 26 -11.87 6.41 -6.95
C GLN A 26 -13.27 5.82 -7.24
N GLY A 27 -14.29 6.66 -7.37
CA GLY A 27 -15.67 6.24 -7.66
C GLY A 27 -15.86 5.67 -9.07
N THR A 28 -14.99 6.04 -10.01
CA THR A 28 -14.94 5.47 -11.36
C THR A 28 -13.93 4.32 -11.47
N PHE A 29 -13.44 3.79 -10.35
CA PHE A 29 -12.52 2.66 -10.29
C PHE A 29 -11.22 2.86 -11.08
N PHE A 30 -10.71 4.09 -11.21
CA PHE A 30 -9.38 4.35 -11.78
C PHE A 30 -8.28 4.16 -10.73
N ILE A 31 -8.56 4.59 -9.51
CA ILE A 31 -7.61 4.52 -8.39
C ILE A 31 -8.27 3.95 -7.14
N LYS A 32 -7.45 3.47 -6.22
CA LYS A 32 -7.79 3.16 -4.83
C LYS A 32 -7.01 4.08 -3.91
N LEU A 33 -7.69 4.68 -2.94
CA LEU A 33 -7.06 5.47 -1.89
C LEU A 33 -6.97 4.61 -0.62
N LEU A 34 -5.81 3.97 -0.45
CA LEU A 34 -5.55 3.11 0.69
C LEU A 34 -5.43 3.95 1.97
N PRO A 35 -6.23 3.68 3.01
CA PRO A 35 -6.16 4.40 4.27
C PRO A 35 -4.90 4.01 5.06
N ARG A 36 -4.46 4.91 5.93
CA ARG A 36 -3.39 4.61 6.89
C ARG A 36 -3.92 3.68 7.98
N PHE A 37 -3.17 2.64 8.30
CA PHE A 37 -3.40 1.75 9.43
C PHE A 37 -3.44 2.56 10.72
N SER A 38 -4.52 2.38 11.47
CA SER A 38 -4.71 2.95 12.79
C SER A 38 -5.67 2.08 13.59
N LYS A 39 -5.41 1.96 14.89
CA LYS A 39 -6.33 1.31 15.82
C LYS A 39 -7.62 2.13 16.02
N SER A 40 -7.52 3.47 15.96
CA SER A 40 -8.65 4.39 16.04
C SER A 40 -9.18 4.73 14.65
N ILE A 41 -10.51 4.70 14.51
CA ILE A 41 -11.23 5.05 13.27
C ILE A 41 -10.94 6.51 12.89
N ASP A 42 -11.06 7.44 13.84
CA ASP A 42 -10.82 8.88 13.59
C ASP A 42 -9.40 9.14 13.07
N ARG A 43 -8.41 8.47 13.66
CA ARG A 43 -7.02 8.56 13.21
C ARG A 43 -6.78 7.92 11.85
N ALA A 44 -7.57 6.90 11.48
CA ALA A 44 -7.52 6.32 10.14
C ALA A 44 -8.10 7.29 9.10
N VAL A 45 -9.22 7.95 9.42
CA VAL A 45 -9.89 8.93 8.54
C VAL A 45 -9.06 10.19 8.35
N ALA A 46 -8.49 10.73 9.44
CA ALA A 46 -7.61 11.90 9.40
C ALA A 46 -6.21 11.58 8.83
N GLY A 47 -5.87 10.30 8.70
CA GLY A 47 -4.60 9.85 8.16
C GLY A 47 -4.49 10.13 6.66
N GLY A 48 -3.28 10.44 6.19
CA GLY A 48 -3.02 10.55 4.76
C GLY A 48 -3.25 9.21 4.05
N LYS A 49 -3.62 9.29 2.76
CA LYS A 49 -3.90 8.12 1.92
C LYS A 49 -2.74 7.84 0.96
N LYS A 50 -2.57 6.58 0.59
CA LYS A 50 -1.65 6.13 -0.47
C LYS A 50 -2.47 5.80 -1.71
N VAL A 51 -2.03 6.23 -2.88
CA VAL A 51 -2.75 6.02 -4.16
C VAL A 51 -2.21 4.77 -4.81
N TYR A 52 -3.12 3.91 -5.23
CA TYR A 52 -2.84 2.77 -6.09
C TYR A 52 -3.77 2.83 -7.30
N PHE A 53 -3.29 2.40 -8.46
CA PHE A 53 -4.16 2.20 -9.61
C PHE A 53 -4.88 0.86 -9.48
N THR A 54 -6.13 0.79 -9.92
CA THR A 54 -6.91 -0.45 -9.91
C THR A 54 -6.42 -1.45 -10.96
N ASP A 55 -5.70 -0.97 -11.97
CA ASP A 55 -5.14 -1.73 -13.06
C ASP A 55 -3.67 -1.35 -13.30
N THR A 56 -2.78 -2.34 -13.40
CA THR A 56 -1.35 -2.10 -13.62
C THR A 56 -1.00 -1.77 -15.06
N GLY A 57 -1.83 -2.14 -16.03
CA GLY A 57 -1.70 -1.70 -17.43
C GLY A 57 -1.91 -0.20 -17.56
N ILE A 58 -2.96 0.34 -16.92
CA ILE A 58 -3.21 1.79 -16.85
C ILE A 58 -2.03 2.51 -16.18
N LEU A 59 -1.54 1.97 -15.05
CA LEU A 59 -0.37 2.51 -14.36
C LEU A 59 0.87 2.61 -15.28
N ASN A 60 1.15 1.55 -16.05
CA ASN A 60 2.28 1.52 -16.97
C ASN A 60 2.07 2.40 -18.21
N ALA A 61 0.82 2.59 -18.65
CA ALA A 61 0.50 3.45 -19.79
C ALA A 61 0.69 4.95 -19.47
N ILE A 62 0.37 5.36 -18.24
CA ILE A 62 0.37 6.78 -17.83
C ILE A 62 1.66 7.15 -17.09
N GLY A 63 2.25 6.21 -16.34
CA GLY A 63 3.36 6.46 -15.45
C GLY A 63 4.67 5.86 -15.93
N LYS A 64 5.79 6.58 -15.70
CA LYS A 64 7.12 5.98 -15.70
C LYS A 64 7.38 5.35 -14.34
N VAL A 65 6.93 4.12 -14.15
CA VAL A 65 7.08 3.38 -12.89
C VAL A 65 8.09 2.24 -12.98
N SER A 66 8.75 1.98 -11.86
CA SER A 66 9.63 0.82 -11.72
C SER A 66 8.84 -0.48 -11.58
N GLU A 67 9.48 -1.60 -11.91
CA GLU A 67 8.92 -2.94 -11.71
C GLU A 67 8.46 -3.18 -10.27
N ALA A 68 9.21 -2.69 -9.28
CA ALA A 68 8.86 -2.81 -7.87
C ALA A 68 7.53 -2.11 -7.53
N GLN A 69 7.30 -0.92 -8.11
CA GLN A 69 6.05 -0.18 -7.91
C GLN A 69 4.88 -0.86 -8.60
N VAL A 70 5.08 -1.40 -9.80
CA VAL A 70 4.06 -2.19 -10.51
C VAL A 70 3.69 -3.43 -9.69
N PHE A 71 4.69 -4.14 -9.15
CA PHE A 71 4.48 -5.31 -8.33
C PHE A 71 3.73 -5.00 -7.03
N GLU A 72 4.13 -3.94 -6.32
CA GLU A 72 3.41 -3.46 -5.13
C GLU A 72 1.94 -3.16 -5.44
N ASN A 73 1.68 -2.45 -6.54
CA ASN A 73 0.33 -2.12 -6.98
C ASN A 73 -0.50 -3.36 -7.32
N ALA A 74 0.10 -4.35 -8.02
CA ALA A 74 -0.55 -5.63 -8.33
C ALA A 74 -0.94 -6.39 -7.06
N VAL A 75 -0.02 -6.48 -6.10
CA VAL A 75 -0.26 -7.17 -4.81
C VAL A 75 -1.37 -6.47 -4.02
N VAL A 76 -1.34 -5.14 -3.91
CA VAL A 76 -2.41 -4.39 -3.22
C VAL A 76 -3.76 -4.60 -3.89
N ASN A 77 -3.81 -4.67 -5.22
CA ASN A 77 -5.03 -4.98 -5.95
C ASN A 77 -5.58 -6.37 -5.64
N GLN A 78 -4.71 -7.39 -5.58
CA GLN A 78 -5.11 -8.74 -5.21
C GLN A 78 -5.58 -8.82 -3.76
N LEU A 79 -4.84 -8.23 -2.82
CA LEU A 79 -5.20 -8.21 -1.40
C LEU A 79 -6.55 -7.54 -1.16
N SER A 80 -6.92 -6.54 -1.96
CA SER A 80 -8.22 -5.87 -1.87
C SER A 80 -9.41 -6.81 -2.10
N GLY A 81 -9.21 -7.96 -2.76
CA GLY A 81 -10.24 -8.98 -2.94
C GLY A 81 -10.48 -9.85 -1.70
N TYR A 82 -9.57 -9.82 -0.73
CA TYR A 82 -9.64 -10.65 0.48
C TYR A 82 -10.15 -9.90 1.70
N GLY A 83 -10.15 -8.56 1.68
CA GLY A 83 -10.60 -7.76 2.82
C GLY A 83 -10.16 -6.30 2.75
N THR A 84 -10.21 -5.62 3.90
CA THR A 84 -9.85 -4.21 4.02
C THR A 84 -8.33 -4.08 4.09
N VAL A 85 -7.76 -3.41 3.10
CA VAL A 85 -6.32 -3.17 3.04
C VAL A 85 -6.00 -1.74 3.48
N SER A 86 -4.98 -1.60 4.33
CA SER A 86 -4.42 -0.33 4.78
C SER A 86 -2.90 -0.35 4.66
N PHE A 87 -2.23 0.79 4.76
CA PHE A 87 -0.77 0.86 4.81
C PHE A 87 -0.32 1.48 6.12
N TYR A 88 0.87 1.19 6.61
CA TYR A 88 1.43 1.90 7.77
C TYR A 88 2.64 2.73 7.36
N ASN A 89 2.73 3.96 7.85
CA ASN A 89 3.94 4.77 7.73
C ASN A 89 4.11 5.60 9.01
N LYS A 90 5.34 5.69 9.50
CA LYS A 90 5.75 6.53 10.63
C LYS A 90 6.86 7.47 10.20
N ARG A 91 6.50 8.63 9.63
CA ARG A 91 7.40 9.79 9.36
C ARG A 91 8.83 9.34 8.97
N ASN A 92 8.94 8.58 7.89
CA ASN A 92 10.20 8.09 7.30
C ASN A 92 11.06 7.10 8.12
N THR A 93 10.58 6.67 9.29
CA THR A 93 11.33 5.71 10.15
C THR A 93 10.90 4.26 9.96
N ALA A 94 9.62 4.04 9.66
CA ALA A 94 9.05 2.71 9.51
C ALA A 94 7.87 2.75 8.54
N GLU A 95 7.75 1.71 7.72
CA GLU A 95 6.66 1.50 6.77
C GLU A 95 6.27 0.02 6.79
N ILE A 96 4.98 -0.24 6.59
CA ILE A 96 4.45 -1.55 6.20
C ILE A 96 3.64 -1.28 4.94
N ASP A 97 4.00 -1.97 3.85
CA ASP A 97 3.43 -1.72 2.52
C ASP A 97 1.92 -2.00 2.51
N ALA A 98 1.49 -3.10 3.12
CA ALA A 98 0.08 -3.44 3.26
C ALA A 98 -0.25 -4.16 4.58
N VAL A 99 -1.43 -3.89 5.12
CA VAL A 99 -2.02 -4.56 6.29
C VAL A 99 -3.45 -4.94 5.93
N LEU A 100 -3.73 -6.25 5.91
CA LEU A 100 -5.04 -6.83 5.65
C LEU A 100 -5.81 -7.02 6.96
N ASP A 101 -7.01 -6.44 7.03
CA ASP A 101 -7.98 -6.55 8.13
C ASP A 101 -7.39 -6.31 9.53
N LYS A 102 -6.38 -5.44 9.60
CA LYS A 102 -5.62 -5.14 10.82
C LYS A 102 -4.97 -6.38 11.48
N ASN A 103 -4.93 -7.50 10.78
CA ASN A 103 -4.49 -8.79 11.30
C ASN A 103 -3.17 -9.27 10.68
N THR A 104 -2.99 -9.04 9.37
CA THR A 104 -1.84 -9.55 8.62
C THR A 104 -1.08 -8.42 7.95
N ALA A 105 0.18 -8.25 8.31
CA ALA A 105 1.11 -7.30 7.71
C ALA A 105 1.91 -7.94 6.57
N PHE A 106 2.13 -7.17 5.52
CA PHE A 106 2.88 -7.57 4.33
C PHE A 106 3.95 -6.53 3.99
N GLU A 107 5.18 -7.01 3.80
CA GLU A 107 6.26 -6.27 3.12
C GLU A 107 6.36 -6.80 1.69
N ILE A 108 6.36 -5.92 0.70
CA ILE A 108 6.31 -6.30 -0.71
C ILE A 108 7.66 -5.96 -1.36
N LYS A 109 8.34 -6.96 -1.92
CA LYS A 109 9.67 -6.81 -2.53
C LYS A 109 9.82 -7.67 -3.77
N LEU A 110 10.63 -7.22 -4.72
CA LEU A 110 11.02 -8.07 -5.86
C LEU A 110 11.82 -9.29 -5.39
N THR A 111 12.71 -9.10 -4.41
CA THR A 111 13.46 -10.18 -3.76
C THR A 111 13.33 -10.02 -2.25
N GLY A 112 12.55 -10.91 -1.64
CA GLY A 112 12.41 -10.99 -0.19
C GLY A 112 13.70 -11.50 0.47
N THR A 113 13.98 -11.01 1.68
CA THR A 113 15.14 -11.41 2.47
C THR A 113 14.72 -11.60 3.92
N GLY A 114 15.47 -12.40 4.68
CA GLY A 114 15.20 -12.60 6.12
C GLY A 114 15.28 -11.31 6.94
N GLN A 115 16.06 -10.33 6.49
CA GLN A 115 16.15 -9.01 7.14
C GLN A 115 14.82 -8.24 7.04
N TYR A 116 14.16 -8.29 5.88
CA TYR A 116 12.84 -7.69 5.70
C TYR A 116 11.81 -8.33 6.62
N LEU A 117 11.77 -9.67 6.67
CA LEU A 117 10.85 -10.38 7.55
C LEU A 117 11.09 -10.04 9.03
N ALA A 118 12.35 -10.06 9.50
CA ALA A 118 12.68 -9.73 10.88
C ALA A 118 12.25 -8.30 11.26
N LYS A 119 12.50 -7.32 10.37
CA LYS A 119 12.08 -5.93 10.56
C LYS A 119 10.55 -5.81 10.60
N LEU A 120 9.85 -6.45 9.66
CA LEU A 120 8.40 -6.45 9.58
C LEU A 120 7.77 -7.08 10.83
N THR A 121 8.26 -8.24 11.27
CA THR A 121 7.76 -8.93 12.46
C THR A 121 7.89 -8.06 13.70
N LYS A 122 9.06 -7.44 13.92
CA LYS A 122 9.26 -6.53 15.05
C LYS A 122 8.26 -5.38 15.04
N LEU A 123 8.11 -4.72 13.89
CA LEU A 123 7.19 -3.60 13.74
C LEU A 123 5.71 -4.03 13.88
N SER A 124 5.36 -5.21 13.41
CA SER A 124 4.00 -5.77 13.51
C SER A 124 3.63 -6.04 14.96
N VAL A 125 4.55 -6.61 15.74
CA VAL A 125 4.38 -6.81 17.20
C VAL A 125 4.16 -5.47 17.91
N ASP A 126 4.99 -4.46 17.65
CA ASP A 126 4.85 -3.12 18.24
C ASP A 126 3.49 -2.48 17.93
N LEU A 127 2.92 -2.80 16.77
CA LEU A 127 1.62 -2.31 16.32
C LEU A 127 0.45 -3.21 16.75
N GLY A 128 0.71 -4.39 17.33
CA GLY A 128 -0.29 -5.39 17.69
C GLY A 128 -0.96 -6.03 16.47
N ILE A 129 -0.23 -6.22 15.38
CA ILE A 129 -0.64 -6.96 14.19
C ILE A 129 -0.11 -8.40 14.32
N PRO A 130 -0.98 -9.41 14.48
CA PRO A 130 -0.56 -10.77 14.84
C PRO A 130 0.32 -11.50 13.82
N GLN A 131 0.13 -11.24 12.53
CA GLN A 131 0.79 -11.99 11.47
C GLN A 131 1.63 -11.08 10.58
N ALA A 132 2.77 -11.58 10.09
CA ALA A 132 3.70 -10.84 9.25
C ALA A 132 4.29 -11.77 8.18
N PHE A 133 4.21 -11.35 6.91
CA PHE A 133 4.76 -12.09 5.76
C PHE A 133 5.47 -11.15 4.80
N VAL A 134 6.49 -11.66 4.10
CA VAL A 134 7.11 -10.96 2.97
C VAL A 134 6.56 -11.54 1.68
N ILE A 135 5.94 -10.69 0.85
CA ILE A 135 5.55 -11.05 -0.50
C ILE A 135 6.74 -10.78 -1.42
N SER A 136 7.32 -11.85 -1.96
CA SER A 136 8.51 -11.82 -2.81
C SER A 136 8.17 -12.24 -4.24
N LYS A 137 8.45 -11.37 -5.23
CA LYS A 137 8.26 -11.73 -6.64
C LYS A 137 9.14 -12.91 -7.05
N LYS A 138 10.43 -12.88 -6.68
CA LYS A 138 11.33 -14.02 -6.84
C LYS A 138 10.99 -15.08 -5.80
N PHE A 139 10.94 -16.32 -6.21
CA PHE A 139 10.64 -17.45 -5.32
C PHE A 139 11.56 -17.48 -4.10
N GLN A 140 10.97 -17.74 -2.93
CA GLN A 140 11.67 -17.91 -1.66
C GLN A 140 11.13 -19.17 -0.97
N GLU A 141 11.95 -20.21 -0.86
CA GLU A 141 11.58 -21.47 -0.23
C GLU A 141 11.81 -21.45 1.28
N ARG A 142 11.11 -20.55 1.98
CA ARG A 142 11.27 -20.36 3.43
C ARG A 142 9.96 -19.92 4.08
N GLN A 143 9.75 -20.29 5.33
CA GLN A 143 8.59 -19.85 6.11
C GLN A 143 8.56 -18.32 6.25
N GLY A 144 7.36 -17.74 6.23
CA GLY A 144 7.16 -16.29 6.32
C GLY A 144 7.30 -15.56 4.98
N PHE A 145 7.53 -16.28 3.88
CA PHE A 145 7.56 -15.74 2.53
C PHE A 145 6.39 -16.28 1.70
N LEU A 146 5.79 -15.40 0.92
CA LEU A 146 4.78 -15.72 -0.07
C LEU A 146 5.32 -15.32 -1.44
N SER A 147 5.36 -16.26 -2.37
CA SER A 147 5.82 -16.01 -3.74
C SER A 147 4.77 -16.46 -4.75
N PRO A 148 4.64 -15.77 -5.90
CA PRO A 148 3.83 -16.26 -6.99
C PRO A 148 4.32 -17.64 -7.40
N VAL A 149 3.41 -18.61 -7.47
CA VAL A 149 3.70 -19.90 -8.09
C VAL A 149 3.60 -19.67 -9.59
N VAL A 150 4.72 -19.76 -10.29
CA VAL A 150 4.71 -19.83 -11.75
C VAL A 150 4.41 -21.28 -12.09
N PHE A 151 3.18 -21.53 -12.53
CA PHE A 151 2.79 -22.80 -13.13
C PHE A 151 3.28 -22.86 -14.58
#